data_AF-A0A4V0HWR9-F1
#
_entry.id   AF-A0A4V0HWR9-F1
#
_cell.length_a   1.000
_cell.length_b   1.000
_cell.length_c   1.000
_cell.angle_alpha   90.00
_cell.angle_beta   90.00
_cell.angle_gamma   90.00
#
_symmetry.space_group_name_H-M   'P 1'
#
loop_
_entity.id
_entity.type
_entity.pdbx_description
1 polymer ?
#
loop_
_entity_poly.entity_id
_entity_poly.type
_entity_poly.pdbx_seq_one_letter_code
_entity_poly.pdbx_strand_id
1 'polypeptide(L)'
;MSERTERAAPPESLAGDSSGALRAGEGGSGGAREAHPSPGGEAPPPSPARGEGKNPRKRRLALVALVLAAVAVAGYFALRTTEPRNDGERFQGDWQIAVAGRNTPNAVTVTGDRWENLGGKAYRLTLNEAADPREIDLELIDAPKMTGPAVKLHGVYAFEGNNTVRMRVAPGTQPRPKSLDAADVPEWVLTRVKLQEAPGPGR
;
A
#
# COMPACT_ATOMS: atom_id res chain seq x y z
N MET A 1 13.87 -39.25 35.69
CA MET A 1 13.80 -37.93 36.33
C MET A 1 12.64 -37.21 35.72
N SER A 2 11.67 -36.88 36.57
CA SER A 2 10.36 -36.32 36.26
C SER A 2 10.40 -34.80 36.40
N GLU A 3 9.65 -34.09 35.56
CA GLU A 3 9.05 -32.74 35.71
C GLU A 3 8.36 -32.46 34.35
N ARG A 4 7.05 -32.30 34.10
CA ARG A 4 5.87 -31.74 34.81
C ARG A 4 6.24 -30.39 35.43
N THR A 5 5.72 -29.23 35.04
CA THR A 5 4.35 -28.74 34.73
C THR A 5 4.58 -27.33 34.11
N GLU A 6 3.76 -26.69 33.28
CA GLU A 6 2.50 -26.03 33.66
C GLU A 6 1.95 -25.22 32.47
N ARG A 7 0.62 -25.29 32.27
CA ARG A 7 -0.16 -24.36 31.46
C ARG A 7 -0.43 -23.10 32.27
N ALA A 8 -0.44 -21.93 31.64
CA ALA A 8 -1.29 -20.83 32.10
C ALA A 8 -1.78 -19.99 30.91
N ALA A 9 -3.11 -19.84 30.84
CA ALA A 9 -3.86 -18.95 29.97
C ALA A 9 -4.12 -17.60 30.70
N PRO A 10 -4.76 -16.60 30.08
CA PRO A 10 -4.58 -15.17 30.36
C PRO A 10 -5.51 -14.64 31.48
N PRO A 11 -5.30 -13.39 31.95
CA PRO A 11 -6.35 -12.64 32.62
C PRO A 11 -7.05 -11.60 31.72
N GLU A 12 -8.31 -11.41 32.08
CA GLU A 12 -9.39 -10.67 31.41
C GLU A 12 -9.38 -9.15 31.64
N SER A 13 -10.34 -8.54 30.93
CA SER A 13 -10.89 -7.17 30.97
C SER A 13 -11.09 -6.53 32.35
N LEU A 14 -11.21 -5.19 32.33
CA LEU A 14 -12.10 -4.27 33.09
C LEU A 14 -11.55 -2.85 32.80
N ALA A 15 -12.24 -1.73 32.77
CA ALA A 15 -13.63 -1.31 32.79
C ALA A 15 -13.56 0.21 32.50
N GLY A 16 -14.56 0.78 31.86
CA GLY A 16 -14.59 2.22 31.55
C GLY A 16 -15.98 2.66 31.12
N ASP A 17 -16.93 2.42 32.01
CA ASP A 17 -18.31 2.89 31.97
C ASP A 17 -18.38 4.37 32.37
N SER A 18 -19.12 5.19 31.62
CA SER A 18 -19.76 6.38 32.19
C SER A 18 -20.93 6.82 31.31
N SER A 19 -22.10 6.59 31.92
CA SER A 19 -23.46 6.90 31.56
C SER A 19 -23.84 8.39 31.58
N GLY A 20 -25.05 8.69 31.06
CA GLY A 20 -25.94 9.75 31.56
C GLY A 20 -26.04 10.98 30.64
N ALA A 21 -27.06 11.19 29.80
CA ALA A 21 -28.51 11.33 30.01
C ALA A 21 -28.97 12.74 30.48
N LEU A 22 -30.08 13.17 29.85
CA LEU A 22 -31.02 14.25 30.23
C LEU A 22 -30.55 15.68 29.88
N ARG A 23 -31.39 16.63 29.41
CA ARG A 23 -32.83 16.77 29.60
C ARG A 23 -33.42 17.79 28.62
N ALA A 24 -34.69 17.58 28.28
CA ALA A 24 -35.58 18.57 27.71
C ALA A 24 -35.81 19.76 28.67
N GLY A 25 -36.02 20.95 28.09
CA GLY A 25 -36.40 22.17 28.78
C GLY A 25 -37.46 22.90 27.96
N GLU A 26 -38.71 22.69 28.36
CA GLU A 26 -39.95 23.30 27.88
C GLU A 26 -40.39 24.37 28.91
N GLY A 27 -41.10 25.41 28.45
CA GLY A 27 -41.80 26.40 29.28
C GLY A 27 -41.28 27.84 29.10
N GLY A 28 -42.09 28.90 29.06
CA GLY A 28 -43.53 29.12 29.16
C GLY A 28 -43.81 30.57 28.74
N SER A 29 -44.89 30.86 28.00
CA SER A 29 -46.17 31.43 28.47
C SER A 29 -46.07 32.72 29.29
N GLY A 30 -46.70 33.80 28.77
CA GLY A 30 -47.14 34.92 29.60
C GLY A 30 -47.40 36.22 28.84
N GLY A 31 -48.67 36.62 28.70
CA GLY A 31 -49.06 38.03 28.67
C GLY A 31 -49.87 38.51 27.48
N ALA A 32 -51.18 38.26 27.49
CA ALA A 32 -52.16 39.08 26.77
C ALA A 32 -52.61 40.24 27.68
N ARG A 33 -52.48 41.49 27.21
CA ARG A 33 -53.26 42.64 27.70
C ARG A 33 -53.56 43.62 26.57
N GLU A 34 -54.86 43.79 26.36
CA GLU A 34 -55.65 44.96 25.97
C GLU A 34 -55.09 46.06 25.06
N ALA A 35 -55.95 46.37 24.08
CA ALA A 35 -55.87 47.45 23.12
C ALA A 35 -56.22 48.82 23.72
N HIS A 36 -55.58 49.86 23.19
CA HIS A 36 -56.13 51.21 23.04
C HIS A 36 -55.72 51.78 21.65
N PRO A 37 -56.56 52.60 20.98
CA PRO A 37 -56.41 52.92 19.56
C PRO A 37 -55.77 54.30 19.25
N SER A 38 -55.32 54.44 17.99
CA SER A 38 -55.09 55.66 17.18
C SER A 38 -53.81 56.50 17.41
N PRO A 39 -53.38 57.34 16.43
CA PRO A 39 -53.37 57.20 14.96
C PRO A 39 -52.02 57.66 14.37
N GLY A 40 -51.47 56.98 13.36
CA GLY A 40 -50.24 57.48 12.74
C GLY A 40 -49.76 56.58 11.62
N GLY A 41 -49.89 57.06 10.39
CA GLY A 41 -49.43 56.35 9.22
C GLY A 41 -47.92 56.20 9.21
N GLU A 42 -47.47 54.98 8.97
CA GLU A 42 -46.20 54.69 8.33
C GLU A 42 -46.39 53.46 7.44
N ALA A 43 -45.91 53.55 6.21
CA ALA A 43 -46.01 52.50 5.21
C ALA A 43 -45.39 51.19 5.75
N PRO A 44 -45.89 50.01 5.32
CA PRO A 44 -45.25 48.75 5.68
C PRO A 44 -43.78 48.77 5.20
N PRO A 45 -42.83 48.21 5.98
CA PRO A 45 -41.47 48.07 5.52
C PRO A 45 -41.47 47.26 4.21
N PRO A 46 -40.59 47.57 3.25
CA PRO A 46 -40.50 46.79 2.03
C PRO A 46 -40.20 45.34 2.40
N SER A 47 -41.05 44.42 1.94
CA SER A 47 -40.79 42.99 1.99
C SER A 47 -39.34 42.73 1.55
N PRO A 48 -38.55 41.93 2.28
CA PRO A 48 -37.20 41.63 1.86
C PRO A 48 -37.28 41.01 0.47
N ALA A 49 -36.54 41.62 -0.46
CA ALA A 49 -36.46 41.21 -1.84
C ALA A 49 -36.23 39.70 -1.89
N ARG A 50 -37.24 39.00 -2.40
CA ARG A 50 -37.19 37.58 -2.75
C ARG A 50 -35.94 37.37 -3.58
N GLY A 51 -34.94 36.75 -2.96
CA GLY A 51 -33.62 36.55 -3.52
C GLY A 51 -33.69 36.05 -4.96
N GLU A 52 -32.97 36.79 -5.80
CA GLU A 52 -32.49 36.48 -7.13
C GLU A 52 -32.81 35.06 -7.64
N GLY A 53 -33.44 35.01 -8.80
CA GLY A 53 -33.66 33.79 -9.56
C GLY A 53 -32.40 32.95 -9.66
N LYS A 54 -32.32 31.91 -8.82
CA LYS A 54 -31.30 30.87 -8.91
C LYS A 54 -31.55 30.10 -10.19
N ASN A 55 -30.89 30.55 -11.26
CA ASN A 55 -30.93 29.92 -12.57
C ASN A 55 -30.59 28.42 -12.45
N PRO A 56 -31.57 27.51 -12.63
CA PRO A 56 -31.36 26.08 -12.42
C PRO A 56 -30.32 25.51 -13.38
N ARG A 57 -30.13 26.16 -14.54
CA ARG A 57 -29.06 25.84 -15.50
C ARG A 57 -27.66 26.09 -14.95
N LYS A 58 -27.44 27.20 -14.22
CA LYS A 58 -26.14 27.48 -13.57
C LYS A 58 -25.84 26.48 -12.45
N ARG A 59 -26.87 26.06 -11.71
CA ARG A 59 -26.77 25.03 -10.66
C ARG A 59 -26.41 23.67 -11.24
N ARG A 60 -27.05 23.28 -12.36
CA ARG A 60 -26.73 22.03 -13.07
C ARG A 60 -25.32 22.04 -13.66
N LEU A 61 -24.89 23.15 -14.28
CA LEU A 61 -23.52 23.27 -14.78
C LEU A 61 -22.48 23.18 -13.67
N ALA A 62 -22.71 23.84 -12.54
CA ALA A 62 -21.81 23.75 -11.38
C ALA A 62 -21.71 22.31 -10.84
N LEU A 63 -22.82 21.58 -10.82
CA LEU A 63 -22.85 20.20 -10.35
C LEU A 63 -22.13 19.25 -11.33
N VAL A 64 -22.31 19.45 -12.64
CA VAL A 64 -21.57 18.72 -13.68
C VAL A 64 -20.07 19.01 -13.59
N ALA A 65 -19.69 20.27 -13.43
CA ALA A 65 -18.29 20.65 -13.26
C ALA A 65 -17.67 20.03 -11.99
N LEU A 66 -18.42 19.97 -10.88
CA LEU A 66 -17.99 19.33 -9.65
C LEU A 66 -17.78 17.82 -9.83
N VAL A 67 -18.71 17.14 -10.52
CA VAL A 67 -18.60 15.70 -10.82
C VAL A 67 -17.40 15.43 -11.72
N LEU A 68 -17.19 16.23 -12.77
CA LEU A 68 -16.03 16.09 -13.65
C LEU A 68 -14.71 16.34 -12.91
N ALA A 69 -14.67 17.34 -12.03
CA ALA A 69 -13.50 17.59 -11.19
C ALA A 69 -13.24 16.42 -10.22
N ALA A 70 -14.28 15.87 -9.60
CA ALA A 70 -14.15 14.71 -8.72
C ALA A 70 -13.67 13.46 -9.48
N VAL A 71 -14.17 13.22 -10.69
CA VAL A 71 -13.72 12.12 -11.57
C VAL A 71 -12.27 12.33 -12.01
N ALA A 72 -11.88 13.55 -12.36
CA ALA A 72 -10.50 13.87 -12.74
C ALA A 72 -9.54 13.65 -11.57
N VAL A 73 -9.91 14.06 -10.35
CA VAL A 73 -9.15 13.83 -9.13
C VAL A 73 -9.07 12.34 -8.81
N ALA A 74 -10.19 11.61 -8.86
CA ALA A 74 -10.22 10.17 -8.62
C ALA A 74 -9.38 9.40 -9.64
N GLY A 75 -9.47 9.75 -10.94
CA GLY A 75 -8.67 9.15 -12.00
C GLY A 75 -7.17 9.46 -11.85
N TYR A 76 -6.83 10.67 -11.44
CA TYR A 76 -5.45 11.07 -11.16
C TYR A 76 -4.82 10.26 -10.02
N PHE A 77 -5.57 10.05 -8.93
CA PHE A 77 -5.09 9.23 -7.81
C PHE A 77 -5.10 7.74 -8.16
N ALA A 78 -6.08 7.24 -8.91
CA ALA A 78 -6.10 5.86 -9.39
C ALA A 78 -4.89 5.51 -10.28
N LEU A 79 -4.48 6.45 -11.14
CA LEU A 79 -3.28 6.29 -11.99
C LEU A 79 -1.96 6.40 -11.20
N ARG A 80 -1.93 7.14 -10.09
CA ARG A 80 -0.76 7.19 -9.18
C ARG A 80 -0.65 5.98 -8.25
N THR A 81 -1.73 5.25 -7.99
CA THR A 81 -1.70 4.07 -7.10
C THR A 81 -1.14 2.80 -7.74
N THR A 82 -0.69 2.86 -8.99
CA THR A 82 -0.07 1.73 -9.69
C THR A 82 1.41 1.49 -9.31
N GLU A 83 2.01 2.37 -8.49
CA GLU A 83 3.32 2.12 -7.92
C GLU A 83 3.23 1.01 -6.86
N PRO A 84 4.06 -0.04 -6.95
CA PRO A 84 4.04 -1.14 -5.99
C PRO A 84 4.25 -0.63 -4.56
N ARG A 85 3.46 -1.15 -3.61
CA ARG A 85 3.38 -0.61 -2.25
C ARG A 85 4.56 -1.00 -1.36
N ASN A 86 5.24 -2.09 -1.70
CA ASN A 86 6.38 -2.65 -0.99
C ASN A 86 7.33 -3.35 -1.98
N ASP A 87 8.56 -3.62 -1.57
CA ASP A 87 9.55 -4.27 -2.43
C ASP A 87 9.16 -5.70 -2.81
N GLY A 88 8.40 -6.40 -1.97
CA GLY A 88 7.85 -7.72 -2.29
C GLY A 88 6.99 -7.70 -3.56
N GLU A 89 6.07 -6.73 -3.68
CA GLU A 89 5.27 -6.49 -4.88
C GLU A 89 6.15 -6.09 -6.08
N ARG A 90 7.19 -5.29 -5.84
CA ARG A 90 8.13 -4.87 -6.91
C ARG A 90 8.93 -6.02 -7.48
N PHE A 91 9.24 -7.04 -6.68
CA PHE A 91 9.94 -8.24 -7.12
C PHE A 91 9.08 -9.20 -7.94
N GLN A 92 7.75 -9.13 -7.90
CA GLN A 92 6.86 -10.15 -8.50
C GLN A 92 6.96 -10.24 -10.02
N GLY A 93 7.12 -11.43 -10.60
CA GLY A 93 7.11 -11.68 -12.05
C GLY A 93 8.47 -12.12 -12.60
N ASP A 94 8.67 -11.94 -13.91
CA ASP A 94 9.82 -12.50 -14.61
C ASP A 94 11.00 -11.53 -14.75
N TRP A 95 12.19 -12.05 -14.49
CA TRP A 95 13.45 -11.33 -14.47
C TRP A 95 14.53 -12.09 -15.24
N GLN A 96 15.27 -11.36 -16.06
CA GLN A 96 16.55 -11.80 -16.59
C GLN A 96 17.63 -11.51 -15.55
N ILE A 97 18.44 -12.51 -15.18
CA ILE A 97 19.56 -12.33 -14.24
C ILE A 97 20.91 -12.36 -14.95
N ALA A 98 21.77 -11.41 -14.61
CA ALA A 98 23.19 -11.38 -14.92
C ALA A 98 24.00 -11.47 -13.63
N VAL A 99 25.03 -12.32 -13.61
CA VAL A 99 25.93 -12.50 -12.46
C VAL A 99 27.35 -12.13 -12.87
N ALA A 100 27.96 -11.19 -12.14
CA ALA A 100 29.26 -10.61 -12.48
C ALA A 100 29.34 -10.15 -13.95
N GLY A 101 28.31 -9.43 -14.40
CA GLY A 101 28.21 -8.91 -15.78
C GLY A 101 27.91 -9.96 -16.86
N ARG A 102 27.81 -11.25 -16.51
CA ARG A 102 27.48 -12.31 -17.46
C ARG A 102 26.00 -12.63 -17.39
N ASN A 103 25.29 -12.44 -18.50
CA ASN A 103 23.92 -12.92 -18.65
C ASN A 103 23.90 -14.43 -18.40
N THR A 104 23.05 -14.85 -17.47
CA THR A 104 22.84 -16.28 -17.25
C THR A 104 21.71 -16.77 -18.16
N PRO A 105 21.73 -18.03 -18.61
CA PRO A 105 20.62 -18.58 -19.39
C PRO A 105 19.33 -18.75 -18.57
N ASN A 106 19.40 -18.55 -17.25
CA ASN A 106 18.33 -18.84 -16.34
C ASN A 106 17.56 -17.55 -16.05
N ALA A 107 16.30 -17.42 -16.46
CA ALA A 107 15.43 -16.38 -15.92
C ALA A 107 15.03 -16.73 -14.48
N VAL A 108 14.61 -15.72 -13.73
CA VAL A 108 14.02 -15.85 -12.41
C VAL A 108 12.56 -15.46 -12.51
N THR A 109 11.68 -16.30 -11.98
CA THR A 109 10.27 -15.98 -11.77
C THR A 109 10.02 -15.86 -10.28
N VAL A 110 9.49 -14.73 -9.84
CA VAL A 110 9.10 -14.51 -8.44
C VAL A 110 7.59 -14.49 -8.32
N THR A 111 7.02 -15.38 -7.49
CA THR A 111 5.58 -15.47 -7.24
C THR A 111 5.34 -15.58 -5.74
N GLY A 112 4.74 -14.55 -5.13
CA GLY A 112 4.65 -14.43 -3.68
C GLY A 112 6.05 -14.34 -3.06
N ASP A 113 6.33 -15.24 -2.13
CA ASP A 113 7.65 -15.44 -1.52
C ASP A 113 8.49 -16.52 -2.22
N ARG A 114 8.03 -17.07 -3.35
CA ARG A 114 8.77 -18.10 -4.09
C ARG A 114 9.62 -17.46 -5.18
N TRP A 115 10.92 -17.69 -5.12
CA TRP A 115 11.89 -17.35 -6.15
C TRP A 115 12.29 -18.62 -6.89
N GLU A 116 11.99 -18.71 -8.17
CA GLU A 116 12.32 -19.89 -8.99
C GLU A 116 13.24 -19.50 -10.14
N ASN A 117 14.29 -20.29 -10.39
CA ASN A 117 15.11 -20.12 -11.58
C ASN A 117 14.72 -21.10 -12.69
N LEU A 118 14.82 -20.67 -13.95
CA LEU A 118 14.80 -21.56 -15.11
C LEU A 118 16.07 -22.43 -15.05
N GLY A 119 15.97 -23.57 -14.37
CA GLY A 119 17.11 -24.32 -13.84
C GLY A 119 16.71 -25.25 -12.69
N GLY A 120 15.46 -25.13 -12.23
CA GLY A 120 14.78 -26.11 -11.39
C GLY A 120 15.03 -25.97 -9.89
N LYS A 121 15.65 -24.86 -9.44
CA LYS A 121 15.81 -24.55 -8.02
C LYS A 121 14.81 -23.48 -7.62
N ALA A 122 14.11 -23.76 -6.52
CA ALA A 122 13.21 -22.82 -5.89
C ALA A 122 13.71 -22.44 -4.49
N TYR A 123 13.69 -21.15 -4.22
CA TYR A 123 14.07 -20.54 -2.95
C TYR A 123 12.88 -19.78 -2.35
N ARG A 124 12.82 -19.72 -1.03
CA ARG A 124 11.98 -18.80 -0.28
C ARG A 124 12.69 -17.48 -0.19
N LEU A 125 12.02 -16.44 -0.67
CA LEU A 125 12.42 -15.04 -0.62
C LEU A 125 11.97 -14.42 0.69
N THR A 126 12.86 -13.75 1.39
CA THR A 126 12.53 -12.88 2.52
C THR A 126 13.25 -11.56 2.35
N LEU A 127 12.51 -10.46 2.52
CA LEU A 127 13.01 -9.09 2.36
C LEU A 127 12.94 -8.37 3.70
N ASN A 128 14.00 -7.64 4.03
CA ASN A 128 14.02 -6.71 5.14
C ASN A 128 14.22 -5.29 4.59
N GLU A 129 13.09 -4.66 4.29
CA GLU A 129 13.00 -3.32 3.69
C GLU A 129 13.38 -2.20 4.67
N ALA A 130 13.35 -2.49 5.97
CA ALA A 130 13.65 -1.53 7.03
C ALA A 130 15.16 -1.40 7.32
N ALA A 131 15.98 -2.34 6.83
CA ALA A 131 17.43 -2.27 6.96
C ALA A 131 18.05 -1.24 6.01
N ASP A 132 19.20 -0.70 6.40
CA ASP A 132 20.03 0.18 5.58
C ASP A 132 21.47 -0.38 5.49
N PRO A 133 21.89 -0.93 4.34
CA PRO A 133 21.10 -1.16 3.12
C PRO A 133 20.01 -2.24 3.29
N ARG A 134 19.03 -2.28 2.38
CA ARG A 134 17.96 -3.28 2.39
C ARG A 134 18.53 -4.68 2.20
N GLU A 135 17.99 -5.64 2.95
CA GLU A 135 18.54 -7.00 3.00
C GLU A 135 17.61 -8.03 2.37
N ILE A 136 18.22 -9.05 1.76
CA ILE A 136 17.52 -10.19 1.16
C ILE A 136 18.06 -11.50 1.73
N ASP A 137 17.16 -12.45 1.96
CA ASP A 137 17.47 -13.86 2.23
C ASP A 137 16.78 -14.75 1.18
N LEU A 138 17.52 -15.78 0.73
CA LEU A 138 17.02 -16.83 -0.15
C LEU A 138 17.30 -18.19 0.47
N GLU A 139 16.26 -18.95 0.80
CA GLU A 139 16.38 -20.29 1.42
C GLU A 139 15.86 -21.36 0.47
N LEU A 140 16.69 -22.35 0.11
CA LEU A 140 16.30 -23.40 -0.85
C LEU A 140 15.12 -24.26 -0.32
N ILE A 141 14.02 -24.34 -1.06
CA ILE A 141 12.77 -25.05 -0.66
C ILE A 141 12.74 -26.48 -1.22
N ASP A 142 13.10 -26.67 -2.49
CA ASP A 142 12.92 -27.93 -3.22
C ASP A 142 14.22 -28.73 -3.32
N ALA A 143 14.74 -29.21 -2.19
CA ALA A 143 15.94 -30.07 -2.14
C ALA A 143 15.64 -31.49 -1.62
N PRO A 144 14.79 -32.28 -2.29
CA PRO A 144 14.38 -33.62 -1.81
C PRO A 144 15.53 -34.65 -1.73
N LYS A 145 16.76 -34.29 -2.12
CA LYS A 145 17.94 -35.18 -2.13
C LYS A 145 19.19 -34.58 -1.47
N MET A 146 19.11 -33.42 -0.83
CA MET A 146 20.27 -32.85 -0.11
C MET A 146 20.23 -33.28 1.35
N THR A 147 21.18 -34.13 1.74
CA THR A 147 21.53 -34.37 3.14
C THR A 147 22.51 -33.28 3.57
N GLY A 148 22.03 -32.26 4.28
CA GLY A 148 22.83 -31.12 4.70
C GLY A 148 21.97 -29.93 5.13
N PRO A 149 22.56 -28.90 5.77
CA PRO A 149 21.83 -27.67 6.09
C PRO A 149 21.25 -27.05 4.81
N ALA A 150 20.03 -26.51 4.89
CA ALA A 150 19.38 -25.83 3.78
C ALA A 150 20.33 -24.78 3.18
N VAL A 151 20.48 -24.78 1.86
CA VAL A 151 21.31 -23.76 1.19
C VAL A 151 20.64 -22.41 1.42
N LYS A 152 21.24 -21.63 2.32
CA LYS A 152 20.85 -20.26 2.59
C LYS A 152 21.80 -19.33 1.85
N LEU A 153 21.23 -18.38 1.10
CA LEU A 153 21.95 -17.22 0.60
C LEU A 153 21.41 -15.99 1.32
N HIS A 154 22.28 -15.00 1.51
CA HIS A 154 21.89 -13.72 2.09
C HIS A 154 22.62 -12.58 1.39
N GLY A 155 22.08 -11.37 1.49
CA GLY A 155 22.62 -10.26 0.75
C GLY A 155 22.00 -8.92 1.04
N VAL A 156 22.37 -7.97 0.22
CA VAL A 156 21.77 -6.63 0.15
C VAL A 156 21.28 -6.38 -1.26
N TYR A 157 20.26 -5.54 -1.40
CA TYR A 157 19.68 -5.20 -2.68
C TYR A 157 19.25 -3.73 -2.76
N ALA A 158 19.15 -3.21 -3.98
CA ALA A 158 18.42 -1.98 -4.27
C ALA A 158 17.78 -2.05 -5.64
N PHE A 159 16.62 -1.40 -5.76
CA PHE A 159 15.98 -1.18 -7.04
C PHE A 159 16.55 0.08 -7.72
N GLU A 160 16.89 -0.06 -8.99
CA GLU A 160 17.20 1.06 -9.89
C GLU A 160 15.97 1.29 -10.79
N GLY A 161 15.09 2.20 -10.35
CA GLY A 161 13.78 2.41 -10.96
C GLY A 161 12.83 1.23 -10.72
N ASN A 162 12.01 0.90 -11.73
CA ASN A 162 10.99 -0.16 -11.62
C ASN A 162 11.39 -1.48 -12.28
N ASN A 163 12.45 -1.47 -13.09
CA ASN A 163 12.76 -2.57 -13.98
C ASN A 163 14.10 -3.23 -13.70
N THR A 164 14.88 -2.71 -12.75
CA THR A 164 16.21 -3.22 -12.45
C THR A 164 16.39 -3.37 -10.95
N VAL A 165 17.00 -4.48 -10.54
CA VAL A 165 17.45 -4.72 -9.17
C VAL A 165 18.92 -5.07 -9.20
N ARG A 166 19.71 -4.39 -8.37
CA ARG A 166 21.11 -4.75 -8.10
C ARG A 166 21.21 -5.40 -6.73
N MET A 167 22.05 -6.43 -6.64
CA MET A 167 22.17 -7.23 -5.44
C MET A 167 23.61 -7.71 -5.25
N ARG A 168 24.00 -7.89 -3.99
CA ARG A 168 25.20 -8.63 -3.58
C ARG A 168 24.74 -9.77 -2.70
N VAL A 169 24.96 -10.99 -3.15
CA VAL A 169 24.45 -12.20 -2.47
C VAL A 169 25.62 -13.15 -2.22
N ALA A 170 25.75 -13.59 -0.97
CA ALA A 170 26.75 -14.54 -0.51
C ALA A 170 26.10 -15.79 0.09
N PRO A 171 26.80 -16.94 0.13
CA PRO A 171 26.39 -18.08 0.93
C PRO A 171 26.23 -17.72 2.40
N GLY A 172 25.25 -18.31 3.07
CA GLY A 172 24.95 -18.07 4.49
C GLY A 172 26.06 -18.46 5.46
N THR A 173 27.09 -19.16 4.99
CA THR A 173 28.32 -19.49 5.73
C THR A 173 29.36 -18.37 5.70
N GLN A 174 29.17 -17.35 4.86
CA GLN A 174 30.01 -16.16 4.77
C GLN A 174 29.35 -14.97 5.49
N PRO A 175 30.09 -13.90 5.80
CA PRO A 175 29.49 -12.68 6.30
C PRO A 175 28.52 -12.06 5.29
N ARG A 176 27.41 -11.49 5.77
CA ARG A 176 26.49 -10.74 4.91
C ARG A 176 27.23 -9.55 4.27
N PRO A 177 27.14 -9.37 2.94
CA PRO A 177 27.63 -8.16 2.29
C PRO A 177 27.00 -6.92 2.93
N LYS A 178 27.79 -5.87 3.18
CA LYS A 178 27.32 -4.64 3.86
C LYS A 178 26.98 -3.49 2.90
N SER A 179 27.25 -3.65 1.61
CA SER A 179 27.04 -2.64 0.57
C SER A 179 26.90 -3.29 -0.81
N LEU A 180 26.24 -2.58 -1.73
CA LEU A 180 26.16 -2.95 -3.15
C LEU A 180 27.49 -2.81 -3.90
N ASP A 181 28.44 -2.07 -3.33
CA ASP A 181 29.78 -1.85 -3.91
C ASP A 181 30.83 -2.84 -3.38
N ALA A 182 30.41 -3.86 -2.62
CA ALA A 182 31.28 -4.93 -2.13
C ALA A 182 31.91 -5.69 -3.31
N ALA A 183 33.18 -5.39 -3.60
CA ALA A 183 33.89 -5.91 -4.78
C ALA A 183 34.25 -7.40 -4.68
N ASP A 184 34.31 -7.94 -3.47
CA ASP A 184 34.63 -9.32 -3.12
C ASP A 184 33.45 -10.29 -3.34
N VAL A 185 32.24 -9.77 -3.46
CA VAL A 185 31.02 -10.57 -3.65
C VAL A 185 30.49 -10.33 -5.05
N PRO A 186 30.19 -11.36 -5.87
CA PRO A 186 29.66 -11.14 -7.22
C PRO A 186 28.39 -10.30 -7.25
N GLU A 187 28.34 -9.33 -8.17
CA GLU A 187 27.12 -8.54 -8.40
C GLU A 187 26.08 -9.36 -9.15
N TRP A 188 24.84 -9.32 -8.69
CA TRP A 188 23.69 -9.85 -9.39
C TRP A 188 22.84 -8.68 -9.86
N VAL A 189 22.53 -8.66 -11.15
CA VAL A 189 21.65 -7.66 -11.76
C VAL A 189 20.46 -8.38 -12.34
N LEU A 190 19.27 -8.07 -11.83
CA LEU A 190 18.00 -8.55 -12.37
C LEU A 190 17.38 -7.44 -13.19
N THR A 191 16.96 -7.76 -14.40
CA THR A 191 16.24 -6.83 -15.29
C THR A 191 14.91 -7.45 -15.69
N ARG A 192 13.82 -6.68 -15.60
CA ARG A 192 12.48 -7.14 -15.99
C ARG A 192 12.48 -7.69 -17.41
N VAL A 193 11.97 -8.90 -17.58
CA VAL A 193 11.70 -9.43 -18.93
C VAL A 193 10.56 -8.60 -19.50
N LYS A 194 10.83 -7.79 -20.53
CA LYS A 194 9.75 -7.23 -21.35
C LYS A 194 9.15 -8.42 -22.07
N LEU A 195 7.88 -8.75 -21.81
CA LEU A 195 7.13 -9.62 -22.72
C LEU A 195 7.28 -9.02 -24.11
N GLN A 196 7.95 -9.73 -25.02
CA GLN A 196 7.76 -9.43 -26.43
C GLN A 196 6.26 -9.64 -26.69
N GLU A 197 5.59 -8.58 -27.14
CA GLU A 197 4.27 -8.72 -27.75
C GLU A 197 4.38 -9.86 -28.76
N ALA A 198 3.53 -10.89 -28.59
CA ALA A 198 3.49 -11.99 -29.53
C ALA A 198 3.36 -11.40 -30.95
N PRO A 199 4.03 -11.95 -31.98
CA PRO A 199 3.80 -11.51 -33.34
C PRO A 199 2.29 -11.58 -33.57
N GLY A 200 1.68 -10.41 -33.78
CA GLY A 200 0.24 -10.31 -33.98
C GLY A 200 -0.18 -11.30 -35.07
N PRO A 201 -1.38 -11.89 -34.97
CA PRO A 201 -1.82 -12.86 -35.98
C PRO A 201 -1.66 -12.22 -37.36
N GLY A 202 -0.78 -12.81 -38.16
CA GLY A 202 -0.49 -12.34 -39.52
C GLY A 202 -1.81 -12.17 -40.27
N ARG A 203 -1.99 -11.00 -40.85
CA ARG A 203 -3.12 -10.70 -41.74
C ARG A 203 -2.97 -11.45 -43.06
#